data_AF-A0A426VWN0-F1
#
_entry.id   AF-A0A426VWN0-F1
#
_cell.length_a   1.000
_cell.length_b   1.000
_cell.length_c   1.000
_cell.angle_alpha   90.00
_cell.angle_beta   90.00
_cell.angle_gamma   90.00
#
_symmetry.space_group_name_H-M   'P 1'
#
loop_
_entity.id
_entity.type
_entity.pdbx_description
1 polymer ?
#
loop_
_entity_poly.entity_id
_entity_poly.type
_entity_poly.pdbx_seq_one_letter_code
_entity_poly.pdbx_strand_id
1 'polypeptide(L)'
;MSYKMYYDVSRFEALDIYLFKEGTHTKLYDKLGSHLMERQGMNGVYFAVWAPNAERVSVIADFNTYDDWAHPLKVREDGSGIWEGFIEDVREYVTYKYHIVSKYHNIVNQKTDPYAKYCEKPSKSASVTYNIEDYRWQDAQWMEQRTEVNGHDKPMSIYEVHLGSWRRKVEENNRYLT
;
A
#
# COMPACT_ATOMS: atom_id res chain seq x y z
N MET A 1 11.00 -21.25 7.05
CA MET A 1 10.38 -20.80 5.79
C MET A 1 11.39 -19.92 5.08
N SER A 2 11.59 -20.11 3.77
CA SER A 2 12.52 -19.30 2.99
C SER A 2 11.67 -18.34 2.17
N TYR A 3 11.64 -17.08 2.56
CA TYR A 3 10.97 -16.01 1.82
C TYR A 3 11.77 -15.73 0.55
N LYS A 4 11.42 -16.39 -0.55
CA LYS A 4 12.15 -16.26 -1.81
C LYS A 4 11.66 -15.05 -2.58
N MET A 5 12.61 -14.33 -3.16
CA MET A 5 12.36 -13.17 -4.01
C MET A 5 12.35 -13.56 -5.48
N TYR A 6 11.36 -13.06 -6.23
CA TYR A 6 11.18 -13.30 -7.66
C TYR A 6 10.92 -11.99 -8.41
N TYR A 7 11.38 -11.92 -9.66
CA TYR A 7 11.33 -10.70 -10.51
C TYR A 7 10.75 -10.95 -11.91
N ASP A 8 10.21 -12.14 -12.14
CA ASP A 8 9.62 -12.59 -13.42
C ASP A 8 8.11 -12.35 -13.51
N VAL A 9 7.53 -11.71 -12.50
CA VAL A 9 6.13 -11.28 -12.48
C VAL A 9 6.07 -9.78 -12.35
N SER A 10 5.13 -9.17 -13.07
CA SER A 10 4.80 -7.75 -12.93
C SER A 10 3.29 -7.57 -12.96
N ARG A 11 2.79 -6.62 -12.16
CA ARG A 11 1.39 -6.16 -12.24
C ARG A 11 1.21 -5.05 -13.28
N PHE A 12 2.29 -4.51 -13.85
CA PHE A 12 2.23 -3.41 -14.82
C PHE A 12 2.28 -3.92 -16.26
N GLU A 13 1.29 -3.54 -17.03
CA GLU A 13 1.27 -3.66 -18.48
C GLU A 13 1.85 -2.39 -19.15
N ALA A 14 2.08 -2.46 -20.46
CA ALA A 14 2.63 -1.33 -21.22
C ALA A 14 1.75 -0.07 -21.11
N LEU A 15 0.42 -0.23 -21.14
CA LEU A 15 -0.52 0.88 -20.98
C LEU A 15 -0.45 1.49 -19.58
N ASP A 16 -0.29 0.67 -18.54
CA ASP A 16 -0.16 1.16 -17.16
C ASP A 16 1.05 2.10 -17.03
N ILE A 17 2.18 1.71 -17.62
CA ILE A 17 3.41 2.51 -17.61
C ILE A 17 3.28 3.77 -18.46
N TYR A 18 2.61 3.68 -19.60
CA TYR A 18 2.34 4.85 -20.43
C TYR A 18 1.52 5.90 -19.67
N LEU A 19 0.38 5.49 -19.12
CA LEU A 19 -0.51 6.37 -18.36
C LEU A 19 0.15 6.87 -17.06
N PHE A 20 0.98 6.06 -16.43
CA PHE A 20 1.78 6.47 -15.27
C PHE A 20 2.72 7.63 -15.62
N LYS A 21 3.48 7.50 -16.72
CA LYS A 21 4.42 8.53 -17.17
C LYS A 21 3.73 9.81 -17.64
N GLU A 22 2.54 9.68 -18.23
CA GLU A 22 1.69 10.82 -18.61
C GLU A 22 1.02 11.49 -17.39
N GLY A 23 0.93 10.79 -16.26
CA GLY A 23 0.23 11.26 -15.06
C GLY A 23 -1.30 11.11 -15.13
N THR A 24 -1.80 10.26 -16.02
CA THR A 24 -3.24 10.08 -16.31
C THR A 24 -3.81 8.77 -15.78
N HIS A 25 -2.99 7.93 -15.15
CA HIS A 25 -3.42 6.64 -14.62
C HIS A 25 -4.25 6.78 -13.32
N THR A 26 -5.58 6.71 -13.44
CA THR A 26 -6.53 6.93 -12.33
C THR A 26 -6.59 5.80 -11.30
N LYS A 27 -6.06 4.62 -11.61
CA LYS A 27 -6.07 3.43 -10.74
C LYS A 27 -4.69 2.89 -10.35
N LEU A 28 -3.68 3.75 -10.18
CA LEU A 28 -2.32 3.30 -9.88
C LEU A 28 -2.21 2.48 -8.59
N TYR A 29 -3.14 2.69 -7.66
CA TYR A 29 -3.22 1.94 -6.41
C TYR A 29 -3.47 0.43 -6.61
N ASP A 30 -3.94 -0.01 -7.78
CA ASP A 30 -4.10 -1.43 -8.12
C ASP A 30 -2.77 -2.11 -8.50
N LYS A 31 -1.73 -1.29 -8.72
CA LYS A 31 -0.42 -1.68 -9.26
C LYS A 31 0.72 -1.40 -8.29
N LEU A 32 0.81 -0.16 -7.79
CA LEU A 32 1.77 0.27 -6.77
C LEU A 32 1.31 -0.17 -5.37
N GLY A 33 2.26 -0.26 -4.46
CA GLY A 33 2.04 -0.71 -3.09
C GLY A 33 2.28 -2.21 -2.91
N SER A 34 1.73 -2.76 -1.84
CA SER A 34 1.73 -4.20 -1.56
C SER A 34 0.42 -4.88 -2.00
N HIS A 35 0.53 -5.98 -2.73
CA HIS A 35 -0.61 -6.76 -3.22
C HIS A 35 -0.43 -8.25 -2.92
N LEU A 36 -1.34 -8.81 -2.11
CA LEU A 36 -1.43 -10.26 -1.96
C LEU A 36 -1.83 -10.87 -3.31
N MET A 37 -1.07 -11.85 -3.78
CA MET A 37 -1.36 -12.55 -5.03
C MET A 37 -0.68 -13.91 -5.08
N GLU A 38 -1.05 -14.70 -6.09
CA GLU A 38 -0.45 -15.98 -6.39
C GLU A 38 0.44 -15.86 -7.63
N ARG A 39 1.65 -16.41 -7.56
CA ARG A 39 2.58 -16.57 -8.69
C ARG A 39 2.84 -18.06 -8.89
N GLN A 40 2.39 -18.64 -10.00
CA GLN A 40 2.65 -20.05 -10.36
C GLN A 40 2.31 -21.05 -9.23
N GLY A 41 1.16 -20.91 -8.55
CA GLY A 41 0.79 -21.77 -7.41
C GLY A 41 1.35 -21.34 -6.06
N MET A 42 2.25 -20.35 -6.01
CA MET A 42 2.87 -19.86 -4.78
C MET A 42 2.23 -18.56 -4.32
N ASN A 43 1.67 -18.57 -3.11
CA ASN A 43 1.11 -17.38 -2.49
C ASN A 43 2.21 -16.45 -1.98
N GLY A 44 1.97 -15.15 -2.01
CA GLY A 44 2.91 -14.17 -1.48
C GLY A 44 2.42 -12.75 -1.70
N VAL A 45 3.36 -11.82 -1.66
CA VAL A 45 3.08 -10.39 -1.84
C VAL A 45 3.96 -9.81 -2.92
N TYR A 46 3.32 -9.14 -3.87
CA TYR A 46 3.96 -8.26 -4.84
C TYR A 46 4.14 -6.87 -4.23
N PHE A 47 5.35 -6.34 -4.30
CA PHE A 47 5.68 -5.00 -3.85
C PHE A 47 6.11 -4.14 -5.03
N ALA A 48 5.60 -2.92 -5.11
CA ALA A 48 6.05 -1.94 -6.10
C ALA A 48 6.04 -0.51 -5.57
N VAL A 49 7.13 0.23 -5.80
CA VAL A 49 7.28 1.62 -5.37
C VAL A 49 7.99 2.47 -6.41
N TRP A 50 7.53 3.70 -6.61
CA TRP A 50 8.19 4.66 -7.48
C TRP A 50 9.32 5.38 -6.74
N ALA A 51 10.56 5.16 -7.18
CA ALA A 51 11.76 5.75 -6.59
C ALA A 51 12.85 5.95 -7.65
N PRO A 52 12.65 6.87 -8.63
CA PRO A 52 13.48 6.95 -9.84
C PRO A 52 14.95 7.31 -9.57
N ASN A 53 15.20 8.03 -8.48
CA ASN A 53 16.53 8.48 -8.05
C ASN A 53 17.18 7.58 -7.01
N ALA A 54 16.54 6.47 -6.63
CA ALA A 54 17.14 5.47 -5.75
C ALA A 54 18.25 4.71 -6.50
N GLU A 55 19.32 4.40 -5.79
CA GLU A 55 20.36 3.46 -6.20
C GLU A 55 19.95 2.02 -5.86
N ARG A 56 19.29 1.85 -4.72
CA ARG A 56 18.79 0.55 -4.26
C ARG A 56 17.52 0.73 -3.45
N VAL A 57 16.57 -0.18 -3.64
CA VAL A 57 15.38 -0.30 -2.82
C VAL A 57 15.26 -1.74 -2.35
N SER A 58 15.02 -1.96 -1.06
CA SER A 58 14.72 -3.27 -0.48
C SER A 58 13.44 -3.22 0.35
N VAL A 59 12.75 -4.35 0.46
CA VAL A 59 11.68 -4.56 1.42
C VAL A 59 12.28 -5.01 2.75
N ILE A 60 12.11 -4.22 3.80
CA ILE A 60 12.46 -4.60 5.18
C ILE A 60 11.16 -4.87 5.94
N ALA A 61 11.07 -6.00 6.62
CA ALA A 61 9.82 -6.49 7.17
C ALA A 61 10.04 -7.43 8.35
N ASP A 62 8.97 -7.70 9.11
CA ASP A 62 9.01 -8.61 10.26
C ASP A 62 9.60 -9.98 9.92
N PHE A 63 9.19 -10.56 8.78
CA PHE A 63 9.62 -11.89 8.36
C PHE A 63 11.11 -12.01 7.98
N ASN A 64 11.76 -10.88 7.69
CA ASN A 64 13.19 -10.83 7.36
C ASN A 64 13.99 -10.09 8.43
N THR A 65 13.44 -9.96 9.63
CA THR A 65 14.08 -9.29 10.77
C THR A 65 14.52 -7.85 10.46
N TYR A 66 13.83 -7.19 9.53
CA TYR A 66 14.16 -5.85 9.03
C TYR A 66 15.59 -5.74 8.44
N ASP A 67 16.08 -6.79 7.79
CA ASP A 67 17.38 -6.79 7.11
C ASP A 67 17.33 -6.01 5.79
N ASP A 68 18.12 -4.93 5.73
CA ASP A 68 18.23 -4.01 4.59
C ASP A 68 18.68 -4.68 3.27
N TRP A 69 19.24 -5.89 3.31
CA TRP A 69 19.77 -6.60 2.15
C TRP A 69 19.00 -7.85 1.75
N ALA A 70 18.09 -8.34 2.60
CA ALA A 70 17.48 -9.65 2.40
C ALA A 70 16.57 -9.72 1.16
N HIS A 71 15.83 -8.65 0.86
CA HIS A 71 14.82 -8.64 -0.22
C HIS A 71 14.92 -7.37 -1.08
N PRO A 72 15.95 -7.25 -1.93
CA PRO A 72 16.08 -6.11 -2.85
C PRO A 72 14.99 -6.18 -3.93
N LEU A 73 14.44 -5.02 -4.32
CA LEU A 73 13.56 -4.91 -5.48
C LEU A 73 14.37 -4.70 -6.76
N LYS A 74 13.79 -5.03 -7.92
CA LYS A 74 14.39 -4.75 -9.22
C LYS A 74 13.75 -3.50 -9.82
N VAL A 75 14.57 -2.56 -10.29
CA VAL A 75 14.09 -1.42 -11.08
C VAL A 75 13.62 -1.91 -12.45
N ARG A 76 12.49 -1.39 -12.93
CA ARG A 76 11.98 -1.69 -14.26
C ARG A 76 12.90 -1.07 -15.33
N GLU A 77 13.16 -1.83 -16.39
CA GLU A 77 14.03 -1.43 -17.51
C GLU A 77 13.31 -0.55 -18.55
N ASP A 78 12.12 -0.04 -18.23
CA ASP A 78 11.32 0.84 -19.08
C ASP A 78 11.55 2.34 -18.80
N GLY A 79 12.43 2.69 -17.87
CA GLY A 79 12.73 4.07 -17.50
C GLY A 79 11.65 4.77 -16.67
N SER A 80 10.63 4.05 -16.17
CA SER A 80 9.63 4.60 -15.23
C SER A 80 10.22 4.97 -13.87
N GLY A 81 11.30 4.30 -13.45
CA GLY A 81 11.88 4.42 -12.11
C GLY A 81 11.06 3.71 -11.02
N ILE A 82 10.17 2.80 -11.42
CA ILE A 82 9.44 1.91 -10.51
C ILE A 82 10.35 0.73 -10.15
N TRP A 83 10.34 0.36 -8.87
CA TRP A 83 11.02 -0.79 -8.30
C TRP A 83 9.99 -1.83 -7.89
N GLU A 84 10.19 -3.09 -8.27
CA GLU A 84 9.21 -4.13 -8.00
C GLU A 84 9.81 -5.52 -7.76
N GLY A 85 8.98 -6.39 -7.20
CA GLY A 85 9.22 -7.83 -7.12
C GLY A 85 8.24 -8.53 -6.20
N PHE A 86 8.30 -9.86 -6.22
CA PHE A 86 7.38 -10.74 -5.51
C PHE A 86 8.11 -11.55 -4.45
N ILE A 87 7.60 -11.53 -3.23
CA ILE A 87 8.12 -12.32 -2.10
C ILE A 87 7.12 -13.40 -1.75
N GLU A 88 7.54 -14.65 -1.90
CA GLU A 88 6.76 -15.86 -1.57
C GLU A 88 6.53 -15.99 -0.05
N ASP A 89 5.45 -16.68 0.34
CA ASP A 89 5.07 -17.02 1.72
C ASP A 89 4.77 -15.81 2.64
N VAL A 90 4.69 -14.60 2.10
CA VAL A 90 4.25 -13.41 2.86
C VAL A 90 2.74 -13.42 3.01
N ARG A 91 2.28 -13.28 4.26
CA ARG A 91 0.86 -13.26 4.62
C ARG A 91 0.33 -11.83 4.78
N GLU A 92 -0.97 -11.72 4.97
CA GLU A 92 -1.61 -10.50 5.45
C GLU A 92 -1.16 -10.15 6.87
N TYR A 93 -1.30 -8.87 7.26
CA TYR A 93 -0.94 -8.32 8.56
C TYR A 93 0.56 -8.35 8.90
N VAL A 94 1.40 -8.41 7.87
CA VAL A 94 2.86 -8.33 8.00
C VAL A 94 3.29 -6.87 7.92
N THR A 95 4.10 -6.43 8.88
CA THR A 95 4.68 -5.08 8.88
C THR A 95 5.87 -4.99 7.93
N TYR A 96 5.96 -3.91 7.16
CA TYR A 96 7.07 -3.64 6.25
C TYR A 96 7.33 -2.15 6.03
N LYS A 97 8.53 -1.86 5.52
CA LYS A 97 8.95 -0.55 4.98
C LYS A 97 9.82 -0.77 3.75
N TYR A 98 10.02 0.29 2.97
CA TYR A 98 11.07 0.34 1.96
C TYR A 98 12.34 0.93 2.56
N HIS A 99 13.43 0.17 2.49
CA HIS A 99 14.78 0.69 2.72
C HIS A 99 15.31 1.24 1.40
N ILE A 100 15.53 2.56 1.33
CA ILE A 100 15.89 3.27 0.11
C ILE A 100 17.28 3.90 0.28
N VAL A 101 18.20 3.51 -0.60
CA VAL A 101 19.51 4.14 -0.77
C VAL A 101 19.43 5.08 -1.96
N SER A 102 19.74 6.35 -1.75
CA SER A 102 19.76 7.38 -2.78
C SER A 102 21.05 7.35 -3.59
N LYS A 103 20.97 7.63 -4.91
CA LYS A 103 22.16 7.88 -5.76
C LYS A 103 22.93 9.14 -5.34
N TYR A 104 22.30 10.01 -4.55
CA TYR A 104 22.83 11.30 -4.15
C TYR A 104 23.11 11.35 -2.65
N HIS A 105 24.27 11.92 -2.31
CA HIS A 105 24.65 12.33 -0.96
C HIS A 105 24.64 11.20 0.10
N ASN A 106 24.77 9.93 -0.33
CA ASN A 106 24.76 8.75 0.57
C ASN A 106 23.53 8.70 1.49
N ILE A 107 22.39 9.25 1.05
CA ILE A 107 21.17 9.29 1.85
C ILE A 107 20.57 7.89 1.91
N VAL A 108 20.35 7.41 3.13
CA VAL A 108 19.69 6.12 3.42
C VAL A 108 18.49 6.38 4.31
N ASN A 109 17.32 5.90 3.91
CA ASN A 109 16.08 6.08 4.67
C ASN A 109 15.22 4.83 4.66
N GLN A 110 14.48 4.63 5.74
CA GLN A 110 13.35 3.71 5.79
C GLN A 110 12.05 4.50 5.60
N LYS A 111 11.23 4.10 4.64
CA LYS A 111 9.99 4.79 4.29
C LYS A 111 8.79 3.85 4.37
N THR A 112 7.70 4.37 4.91
CA THR A 112 6.35 3.81 4.76
C THR A 112 6.00 3.79 3.28
N ASP A 113 5.28 2.76 2.85
CA ASP A 113 4.75 2.66 1.48
C ASP A 113 3.78 3.83 1.20
N PRO A 114 4.03 4.66 0.15
CA PRO A 114 3.10 5.72 -0.25
C PRO A 114 1.71 5.22 -0.63
N TYR A 115 1.59 3.96 -1.04
CA TYR A 115 0.37 3.26 -1.42
C TYR A 115 -0.05 2.21 -0.37
N ALA A 116 0.38 2.37 0.89
CA ALA A 116 -0.06 1.50 1.98
C ALA A 116 -1.58 1.50 2.13
N LYS A 117 -2.18 0.30 2.10
CA LYS A 117 -3.62 0.09 2.36
C LYS A 117 -3.93 0.06 3.86
N TYR A 118 -2.95 -0.30 4.68
CA TYR A 118 -3.05 -0.35 6.13
C TYR A 118 -1.70 0.00 6.77
N CYS A 119 -1.73 0.59 7.97
CA CYS A 119 -0.55 1.06 8.68
C CYS A 119 -0.59 0.64 10.16
N GLU A 120 0.59 0.55 10.79
CA GLU A 120 0.66 0.42 12.24
C GLU A 120 0.03 1.62 12.95
N LYS A 121 -0.43 1.40 14.18
CA LYS A 121 -0.92 2.47 15.03
C LYS A 121 0.23 3.42 15.42
N PRO A 122 0.01 4.75 15.41
CA PRO A 122 0.96 5.71 15.94
C PRO A 122 1.40 5.37 17.39
N SER A 123 2.64 5.65 17.79
CA SER A 123 3.70 6.41 17.09
C SER A 123 4.53 5.61 16.08
N LYS A 124 4.18 4.34 15.82
CA LYS A 124 4.87 3.52 14.83
C LYS A 124 4.54 3.96 13.39
N SER A 125 5.33 3.48 12.43
CA SER A 125 5.29 3.97 11.05
C SER A 125 5.44 2.90 9.96
N ALA A 126 5.42 1.60 10.31
CA ALA A 126 5.45 0.58 9.27
C ALA A 126 4.11 0.52 8.52
N SER A 127 4.19 0.23 7.23
CA SER A 127 3.06 -0.21 6.43
C SER A 127 2.73 -1.65 6.80
N VAL A 128 1.50 -2.08 6.51
CA VAL A 128 1.03 -3.44 6.79
C VAL A 128 0.43 -4.04 5.53
N THR A 129 0.82 -5.27 5.19
CA THR A 129 0.21 -6.02 4.09
C THR A 129 -1.27 -6.26 4.40
N TYR A 130 -2.16 -5.91 3.48
CA TYR A 130 -3.60 -5.93 3.74
C TYR A 130 -4.39 -6.20 2.46
N ASN A 131 -5.42 -7.05 2.57
CA ASN A 131 -6.36 -7.35 1.51
C ASN A 131 -7.63 -6.49 1.68
N ILE A 132 -7.87 -5.60 0.72
CA ILE A 132 -9.05 -4.72 0.74
C ILE A 132 -10.30 -5.36 0.13
N GLU A 133 -10.16 -6.51 -0.54
CA GLU A 133 -11.24 -7.14 -1.31
C GLU A 133 -12.19 -8.01 -0.47
N ASP A 134 -11.82 -8.32 0.78
CA ASP A 134 -12.58 -9.29 1.60
C ASP A 134 -13.85 -8.71 2.25
N TYR A 135 -14.02 -7.39 2.25
CA TYR A 135 -15.21 -6.77 2.83
C TYR A 135 -16.41 -6.82 1.86
N ARG A 136 -17.48 -7.49 2.29
CA ARG A 136 -18.73 -7.58 1.53
C ARG A 136 -19.67 -6.43 1.88
N TRP A 137 -19.76 -5.47 0.97
CA TRP A 137 -20.68 -4.34 1.05
C TRP A 137 -22.16 -4.78 1.01
N GLN A 138 -23.01 -4.06 1.74
CA GLN A 138 -24.46 -4.30 1.81
C GLN A 138 -25.28 -3.05 1.45
N ASP A 139 -24.65 -2.07 0.80
CA ASP A 139 -25.21 -0.74 0.50
C ASP A 139 -25.63 -0.57 -0.96
N ALA A 140 -25.89 -1.67 -1.67
CA ALA A 140 -26.21 -1.66 -3.11
C ALA A 140 -27.40 -0.73 -3.45
N GLN A 141 -28.48 -0.79 -2.67
CA GLN A 141 -29.65 0.06 -2.85
C GLN A 141 -29.31 1.56 -2.67
N TRP A 142 -28.45 1.87 -1.69
CA TRP A 142 -27.99 3.24 -1.47
C TRP A 142 -27.15 3.74 -2.65
N MET A 143 -26.22 2.91 -3.14
CA MET A 143 -25.35 3.26 -4.27
C MET A 143 -26.12 3.51 -5.57
N GLU A 144 -27.22 2.79 -5.81
CA GLU A 144 -28.12 3.00 -6.95
C GLU A 144 -28.80 4.37 -6.89
N GLN A 145 -29.28 4.78 -5.70
CA GLN A 145 -30.05 6.01 -5.52
C GLN A 145 -29.19 7.24 -5.21
N ARG A 146 -27.90 7.05 -4.91
CA ARG A 146 -26.99 8.08 -4.37
C ARG A 146 -26.98 9.37 -5.18
N THR A 147 -26.93 9.28 -6.50
CA THR A 147 -26.87 10.46 -7.40
C THR A 147 -28.15 11.29 -7.33
N GLU A 148 -29.30 10.64 -7.13
CA GLU A 148 -30.60 11.32 -7.04
C GLU A 148 -30.78 12.00 -5.69
N VAL A 149 -30.40 11.32 -4.59
CA VAL A 149 -30.62 11.81 -3.22
C VAL A 149 -29.57 12.83 -2.76
N ASN A 150 -28.36 12.79 -3.32
CA ASN A 150 -27.27 13.74 -3.04
C ASN A 150 -27.09 14.80 -4.14
N GLY A 151 -28.11 15.01 -4.97
CA GLY A 151 -28.10 16.09 -5.95
C GLY A 151 -27.91 17.48 -5.30
N HIS A 152 -27.36 18.43 -6.05
CA HIS A 152 -27.12 19.79 -5.56
C HIS A 152 -28.40 20.55 -5.16
N ASP A 153 -29.56 20.08 -5.60
CA ASP A 153 -30.90 20.60 -5.32
C ASP A 153 -31.61 19.87 -4.16
N LYS A 154 -30.94 18.91 -3.50
CA LYS A 154 -31.51 18.09 -2.42
C LYS A 154 -31.18 18.64 -1.03
N PRO A 155 -32.02 18.37 -0.02
CA PRO A 155 -31.74 18.81 1.34
C PRO A 155 -30.47 18.13 1.88
N MET A 156 -29.56 18.93 2.42
CA MET A 156 -28.30 18.46 2.99
C MET A 156 -28.07 19.13 4.35
N SER A 157 -28.03 18.33 5.41
CA SER A 157 -27.68 18.78 6.76
C SER A 157 -26.54 17.92 7.28
N ILE A 158 -25.33 18.46 7.27
CA ILE A 158 -24.10 17.73 7.61
C ILE A 158 -23.81 17.90 9.11
N TYR A 159 -23.62 16.78 9.81
CA TYR A 159 -23.08 16.76 11.17
C TYR A 159 -21.59 16.41 11.11
N GLU A 160 -20.74 17.41 11.32
CA GLU A 160 -19.27 17.22 11.29
C GLU A 160 -18.80 16.49 12.56
N VAL A 161 -17.94 15.47 12.38
CA VAL A 161 -17.46 14.61 13.47
C VAL A 161 -15.95 14.40 13.39
N HIS A 162 -15.24 14.70 14.47
CA HIS A 162 -13.87 14.23 14.69
C HIS A 162 -13.87 12.88 15.43
N LEU A 163 -13.62 11.78 14.70
CA LEU A 163 -13.72 10.41 15.23
C LEU A 163 -12.88 10.16 16.50
N GLY A 164 -11.72 10.80 16.63
CA GLY A 164 -10.82 10.64 17.78
C GLY A 164 -11.22 11.43 19.05
N SER A 165 -12.25 12.26 18.99
CA SER A 165 -12.70 13.04 20.17
C SER A 165 -14.21 13.16 20.32
N TRP A 166 -14.98 12.62 19.37
CA TRP A 166 -16.44 12.66 19.44
C TRP A 166 -16.98 11.97 20.69
N ARG A 167 -16.43 10.80 21.03
CA ARG A 167 -16.73 10.09 22.27
C ARG A 167 -15.49 9.34 22.75
N ARG A 168 -15.17 9.48 24.03
CA ARG A 168 -14.04 8.80 24.68
C ARG A 168 -14.52 7.93 25.83
N LYS A 169 -13.81 6.84 26.07
CA LYS A 169 -14.03 5.96 27.23
C LYS A 169 -13.12 6.44 28.36
N VAL A 170 -13.66 7.28 29.25
CA VAL A 170 -12.89 7.91 30.34
C VAL A 170 -12.26 6.86 31.27
N GLU A 171 -13.02 5.81 31.60
CA GLU A 171 -12.58 4.69 32.43
C GLU A 171 -11.46 3.85 31.79
N GLU A 172 -11.32 3.91 30.46
CA GLU A 172 -10.27 3.22 29.70
C GLU A 172 -9.17 4.19 29.25
N ASN A 173 -8.71 5.06 30.16
CA ASN A 173 -7.64 6.03 29.91
C ASN A 173 -7.90 6.90 28.67
N ASN A 174 -9.14 7.39 28.52
CA ASN A 174 -9.57 8.25 27.41
C ASN A 174 -9.39 7.63 26.00
N ARG A 175 -9.39 6.31 25.88
CA ARG A 175 -9.35 5.63 24.57
C ARG A 175 -10.50 6.07 23.66
N TYR A 176 -10.22 6.12 22.36
CA TYR A 176 -11.20 6.42 21.31
C TYR A 176 -12.37 5.42 21.32
N LEU A 177 -13.51 5.84 20.76
CA LEU A 177 -14.71 5.00 20.61
C LEU A 177 -14.49 3.92 19.54
N THR A 178 -13.76 2.87 19.89
CA THR A 178 -13.65 1.61 19.16
C THR A 178 -13.58 0.43 20.13
#